data_AF-A0A9D7PZH5-F1
#
_entry.id   AF-A0A9D7PZH5-F1
#
_cell.length_a   1.000
_cell.length_b   1.000
_cell.length_c   1.000
_cell.angle_alpha   90.00
_cell.angle_beta   90.00
_cell.angle_gamma   90.00
#
_symmetry.space_group_name_H-M   'P 1'
#
loop_
_entity.id
_entity.type
_entity.pdbx_description
1 polymer ?
#
loop_
_entity_poly.entity_id
_entity_poly.type
_entity_poly.pdbx_seq_one_letter_code
_entity_poly.pdbx_strand_id
1 'polypeptide(L)'
;MLFDFLIDIPNKHLDEEPLMNILAWTEGEEFRVVVFLREKHRPARYFAEGTERILLSPASVDIGGVGVIPVEDDFNRITQEILTELMTEVFVSRELLLKL
;
A
#
# COMPACT_ATOMS: atom_id res chain seq x y z
N MET A 1 -5.05 10.05 21.34
CA MET A 1 -5.24 10.90 20.13
C MET A 1 -5.42 10.00 18.91
N LEU A 2 -5.89 10.52 17.77
CA LEU A 2 -6.08 9.73 16.52
C LEU A 2 -4.85 8.87 16.19
N PHE A 3 -3.65 9.42 16.41
CA PHE A 3 -2.38 8.70 16.23
C PHE A 3 -2.25 7.45 17.12
N ASP A 4 -2.58 7.56 18.41
CA ASP A 4 -2.53 6.42 19.35
C ASP A 4 -3.55 5.34 18.96
N PHE A 5 -4.75 5.75 18.54
CA PHE A 5 -5.77 4.84 18.02
C PHE A 5 -5.31 4.11 16.75
N LEU A 6 -4.64 4.81 15.83
CA LEU A 6 -4.14 4.21 14.59
C LEU A 6 -2.99 3.21 14.85
N ILE A 7 -2.13 3.45 15.85
CA ILE A 7 -1.07 2.49 16.23
C ILE A 7 -1.66 1.21 16.83
N ASP A 8 -2.79 1.31 17.55
CA ASP A 8 -3.42 0.16 18.19
C ASP A 8 -4.18 -0.75 17.20
N ILE A 9 -4.57 -0.26 16.01
CA ILE A 9 -5.41 -1.01 15.05
C ILE A 9 -4.70 -2.22 14.40
N PRO A 10 -3.42 -2.17 13.97
CA PRO A 10 -2.78 -3.34 13.33
C PRO A 10 -1.96 -4.21 14.29
N ASN A 11 -1.75 -3.78 15.53
CA ASN A 11 -0.70 -4.36 16.37
C ASN A 11 -1.14 -5.64 17.10
N LYS A 12 -0.78 -6.79 16.54
CA LYS A 12 -0.61 -8.04 17.32
C LYS A 12 0.77 -8.12 18.01
N HIS A 13 1.76 -7.36 17.54
CA HIS A 13 3.14 -7.37 18.05
C HIS A 13 3.73 -5.95 18.02
N LEU A 14 3.98 -5.36 19.19
CA LEU A 14 4.41 -3.95 19.36
C LEU A 14 5.77 -3.60 18.72
N ASP A 15 6.53 -4.59 18.28
CA ASP A 15 7.89 -4.44 17.75
C ASP A 15 7.95 -4.40 16.20
N GLU A 16 6.83 -4.61 15.50
CA GLU A 16 6.77 -4.60 14.02
C GLU A 16 6.08 -3.33 13.50
N GLU A 17 6.57 -2.82 12.35
CA GLU A 17 5.93 -1.68 11.69
C GLU A 17 4.49 -2.05 11.28
N PRO A 18 3.47 -1.24 11.65
CA PRO A 18 2.09 -1.58 11.36
C PRO A 18 1.83 -1.67 9.85
N LEU A 19 1.12 -2.71 9.41
CA LEU A 19 0.74 -2.92 8.01
C LEU A 19 -0.38 -1.94 7.58
N MET A 20 -0.03 -0.67 7.44
CA MET A 20 -0.92 0.37 6.93
C MET A 20 -0.17 1.46 6.16
N ASN A 21 -0.89 2.17 5.31
CA ASN A 21 -0.50 3.46 4.76
C ASN A 21 -1.50 4.53 5.20
N ILE A 22 -1.02 5.73 5.47
CA ILE A 22 -1.86 6.88 5.83
C ILE A 22 -1.64 7.97 4.78
N LEU A 23 -2.75 8.48 4.24
CA LEU A 23 -2.81 9.70 3.46
C LEU A 23 -3.55 10.76 4.27
N ALA A 24 -2.94 11.93 4.42
CA ALA A 24 -3.55 13.03 5.16
C ALA A 24 -3.37 14.34 4.42
N TRP A 25 -4.43 15.13 4.32
CA TRP A 25 -4.42 16.45 3.69
C TRP A 25 -5.50 17.34 4.29
N THR A 26 -5.40 18.64 4.01
CA THR A 26 -6.42 19.62 4.38
C THR A 26 -7.27 19.96 3.17
N GLU A 27 -8.59 20.07 3.37
CA GLU A 27 -9.53 20.52 2.35
C GLU A 27 -10.40 21.63 2.96
N GLY A 28 -10.03 22.88 2.65
CA GLY A 28 -10.58 24.04 3.36
C GLY A 28 -10.15 24.05 4.83
N GLU A 29 -11.13 24.08 5.73
CA GLU A 29 -10.91 24.01 7.19
C GLU A 29 -10.94 22.56 7.73
N GLU A 30 -11.22 21.57 6.87
CA GLU A 30 -11.29 20.16 7.25
C GLU A 30 -9.94 19.46 7.11
N PHE A 31 -9.64 18.56 8.05
CA PHE A 31 -8.52 17.63 7.96
C PHE A 31 -9.05 16.25 7.55
N ARG A 32 -8.56 15.72 6.43
CA ARG A 32 -8.92 14.39 5.92
C ARG A 32 -7.77 13.43 6.18
N VAL A 33 -8.11 12.26 6.70
CA VAL A 33 -7.20 11.14 6.90
C VAL A 33 -7.81 9.90 6.28
N VAL A 34 -7.07 9.26 5.38
CA VAL A 34 -7.45 7.98 4.78
C VAL A 34 -6.41 6.95 5.17
N VAL A 35 -6.89 5.85 5.73
CA VAL A 35 -6.06 4.73 6.18
C VAL A 35 -6.26 3.56 5.23
N PHE A 36 -5.18 3.10 4.62
CA PHE A 36 -5.14 1.92 3.78
C PHE A 36 -4.51 0.79 4.56
N LEU A 37 -5.31 -0.20 4.97
CA LEU A 37 -4.82 -1.39 5.63
C LEU A 37 -4.15 -2.33 4.62
N ARG A 38 -3.03 -2.91 5.00
CA ARG A 38 -2.24 -3.82 4.17
C ARG A 38 -2.31 -5.23 4.75
N GLU A 39 -2.38 -6.23 3.88
CA GLU A 39 -2.19 -7.64 4.27
C GLU A 39 -0.73 -8.05 4.18
N LYS A 40 0.07 -7.38 3.33
CA LYS A 40 1.49 -7.69 3.10
C LYS A 40 2.31 -6.43 2.97
N HIS A 41 3.60 -6.52 3.34
CA HIS A 41 4.54 -5.41 3.12
C HIS A 41 4.94 -5.28 1.65
N ARG A 42 5.06 -6.38 0.90
CA ARG A 42 5.47 -6.37 -0.51
C ARG A 42 4.73 -7.47 -1.30
N PRO A 43 4.43 -7.25 -2.58
CA PRO A 43 3.81 -8.25 -3.45
C PRO A 43 4.83 -9.32 -3.89
N ALA A 44 4.36 -10.46 -4.39
CA ALA A 44 5.19 -11.59 -4.80
C ALA A 44 6.18 -11.20 -5.91
N ARG A 45 5.75 -10.39 -6.89
CA ARG A 45 6.61 -9.88 -7.98
C ARG A 45 7.81 -9.06 -7.51
N TYR A 46 7.76 -8.49 -6.31
CA TYR A 46 8.91 -7.78 -5.74
C TYR A 46 10.10 -8.73 -5.49
N PHE A 47 9.80 -9.97 -5.10
CA PHE A 47 10.79 -11.00 -4.79
C PHE A 47 11.06 -11.97 -5.94
N ALA A 48 10.33 -11.84 -7.05
CA ALA A 48 10.52 -12.68 -8.22
C ALA A 48 11.87 -12.42 -8.91
N GLU A 49 12.27 -13.34 -9.78
CA GLU A 49 13.51 -13.26 -10.54
C GLU A 49 13.25 -13.02 -12.03
N GLY A 50 14.25 -12.48 -12.73
CA GLY A 50 14.19 -12.26 -14.17
C GLY A 50 13.05 -11.34 -14.60
N THR A 51 12.34 -11.75 -15.67
CA THR A 51 11.25 -10.98 -16.31
C THR A 51 9.94 -11.00 -15.53
N GLU A 52 9.85 -11.71 -14.42
CA GLU A 52 8.69 -11.67 -13.54
C GLU A 52 8.86 -10.63 -12.42
N ARG A 53 10.11 -10.20 -12.17
CA ARG A 53 10.39 -9.17 -11.18
C ARG A 53 9.82 -7.83 -11.63
N ILE A 54 9.18 -7.15 -10.69
CA ILE A 54 8.82 -5.73 -10.76
C ILE A 54 9.21 -5.10 -9.42
N LEU A 55 10.16 -4.17 -9.41
CA LEU A 55 10.64 -3.48 -8.21
C LEU A 55 9.68 -2.36 -7.78
N LEU A 56 8.42 -2.72 -7.58
CA LEU A 56 7.36 -1.85 -7.09
C LEU A 56 6.65 -2.53 -5.92
N SER A 57 6.55 -1.81 -4.80
CA SER A 57 5.72 -2.20 -3.68
C SER A 57 4.80 -1.04 -3.36
N PRO A 58 3.48 -1.16 -3.63
CA PRO A 58 2.52 -0.10 -3.34
C PRO A 58 2.64 0.47 -1.93
N ALA A 59 2.76 1.79 -1.86
CA ALA A 59 2.79 2.58 -0.63
C ALA A 59 1.99 3.89 -0.79
N SER A 60 2.09 4.81 0.18
CA SER A 60 1.31 6.05 0.20
C SER A 60 1.38 6.86 -1.10
N VAL A 61 2.56 7.00 -1.73
CA VAL A 61 2.71 7.80 -2.96
C VAL A 61 1.94 7.18 -4.13
N ASP A 62 2.00 5.86 -4.28
CA ASP A 62 1.31 5.13 -5.36
C ASP A 62 -0.20 5.20 -5.20
N ILE A 63 -0.69 5.05 -3.96
CA ILE A 63 -2.11 5.19 -3.61
C ILE A 63 -2.58 6.64 -3.83
N GLY A 64 -1.67 7.61 -3.67
CA GLY A 64 -1.89 9.02 -4.00
C GLY A 64 -1.99 9.31 -5.50
N GLY A 65 -1.90 8.28 -6.35
CA GLY A 65 -2.03 8.40 -7.81
C GLY A 65 -0.72 8.62 -8.55
N VAL A 66 0.43 8.44 -7.89
CA VAL A 66 1.76 8.62 -8.49
C VAL A 66 2.54 7.30 -8.43
N GLY A 67 2.58 6.55 -9.53
CA GLY A 67 3.35 5.31 -9.63
C GLY A 67 4.84 5.58 -9.76
N VAL A 68 5.62 5.33 -8.71
CA VAL A 68 7.08 5.55 -8.72
C VAL A 68 7.78 4.25 -9.10
N ILE A 69 8.23 4.15 -10.36
CA ILE A 69 8.90 2.95 -10.89
C ILE A 69 10.32 3.34 -11.33
N PRO A 70 11.33 3.16 -10.46
CA PRO A 70 12.68 3.69 -10.70
C PRO A 70 13.51 2.85 -11.67
N VAL A 71 13.10 1.61 -11.95
CA VAL A 71 13.77 0.72 -12.89
C VAL A 71 13.14 0.91 -14.26
N GLU A 72 13.93 1.35 -15.24
CA GLU A 72 13.46 1.64 -16.60
C GLU A 72 12.75 0.44 -17.26
N ASP A 73 13.32 -0.76 -17.14
CA ASP A 73 12.71 -1.97 -17.71
C ASP A 73 11.34 -2.29 -17.08
N ASP A 74 11.23 -2.16 -15.76
CA ASP A 74 9.97 -2.36 -15.04
C ASP A 74 8.95 -1.27 -15.42
N PHE A 75 9.39 -0.02 -15.59
CA PHE A 75 8.54 1.10 -16.03
C PHE A 75 7.97 0.84 -17.43
N ASN A 76 8.79 0.34 -18.35
CA ASN A 76 8.35 0.02 -19.70
C ASN A 76 7.43 -1.21 -19.76
N ARG A 77 7.56 -2.14 -18.80
CA ARG A 77 6.77 -3.37 -18.72
C ARG A 77 5.50 -3.22 -17.90
N ILE A 78 5.36 -2.17 -17.10
CA ILE A 78 4.20 -2.00 -16.24
C ILE A 78 2.92 -1.87 -17.07
N THR A 79 1.86 -2.57 -16.66
CA THR A 79 0.53 -2.46 -17.26
C THR A 79 -0.52 -2.24 -16.19
N GLN A 80 -1.75 -1.88 -16.60
CA GLN A 80 -2.88 -1.76 -15.69
C GLN A 80 -3.13 -3.07 -14.93
N GLU A 81 -2.99 -4.21 -15.60
CA GLU A 81 -3.19 -5.54 -15.03
C GLU A 81 -2.15 -5.81 -13.94
N ILE A 82 -0.86 -5.54 -14.23
CA ILE A 82 0.21 -5.70 -13.25
C ILE A 82 -0.01 -4.78 -12.05
N LEU A 83 -0.33 -3.50 -12.26
CA LEU A 83 -0.62 -2.59 -11.16
C LEU A 83 -1.79 -3.07 -10.31
N THR A 84 -2.88 -3.53 -10.94
CA THR A 84 -4.05 -4.04 -10.23
C THR A 84 -3.70 -5.28 -9.40
N GLU A 85 -2.86 -6.17 -9.93
CA GLU A 85 -2.34 -7.36 -9.23
C GLU A 85 -1.53 -6.94 -8.00
N LEU A 86 -0.54 -6.05 -8.16
CA LEU A 86 0.32 -5.57 -7.07
C LEU A 86 -0.50 -4.90 -5.95
N MET A 87 -1.48 -4.06 -6.31
CA MET A 87 -2.35 -3.38 -5.35
C MET A 87 -3.25 -4.38 -4.60
N THR A 88 -3.86 -5.31 -5.34
CA THR A 88 -4.77 -6.32 -4.76
C THR A 88 -4.04 -7.28 -3.83
N GLU A 89 -2.77 -7.57 -4.11
CA GLU A 89 -1.97 -8.46 -3.26
C GLU A 89 -1.51 -7.78 -1.95
N VAL A 90 -1.28 -6.46 -1.98
CA VAL A 90 -0.76 -5.71 -0.84
C VAL A 90 -1.86 -5.25 0.12
N PHE A 91 -2.99 -4.77 -0.40
CA PHE A 91 -4.05 -4.16 0.41
C PHE A 91 -5.13 -5.14 0.84
N VAL A 92 -5.77 -4.84 1.97
CA VAL A 92 -6.92 -5.59 2.47
C VAL A 92 -8.07 -5.56 1.46
N SER A 93 -8.59 -6.74 1.15
CA SER A 93 -9.77 -6.85 0.28
C SER A 93 -10.98 -6.13 0.89
N ARG A 94 -11.89 -5.62 0.04
CA ARG A 94 -13.14 -4.98 0.51
C ARG A 94 -13.95 -5.89 1.43
N GLU A 95 -13.99 -7.19 1.13
CA GLU A 95 -14.71 -8.16 1.96
C GLU A 95 -14.10 -8.29 3.35
N LEU A 96 -12.77 -8.36 3.45
CA LEU A 96 -12.08 -8.41 4.74
C LEU A 96 -12.23 -7.09 5.51
N LEU A 97 -12.13 -5.94 4.82
CA LEU A 97 -12.33 -4.63 5.44
C LEU A 97 -13.71 -4.48 6.09
N LEU A 98 -14.77 -5.02 5.47
CA LEU A 98 -16.13 -4.97 6.01
C LEU A 98 -16.36 -5.93 7.20
N LYS A 99 -15.40 -6.81 7.50
CA LYS A 99 -15.46 -7.78 8.61
C LYS A 99 -14.63 -7.34 9.82
N LEU A 100 -13.83 -6.27 9.70
CA LEU A 100 -13.08 -5.65 10.80
C LEU A 100 -14.00 -4.73 11.62
#